data_AF-A0A2S9F8B3-F1
#
_entry.id   AF-A0A2S9F8B3-F1
#
_cell.length_a   1.000
_cell.length_b   1.000
_cell.length_c   1.000
_cell.angle_alpha   90.00
_cell.angle_beta   90.00
_cell.angle_gamma   90.00
#
_symmetry.space_group_name_H-M   'P 1'
#
loop_
_entity.id
_entity.type
_entity.pdbx_description
1 polymer ?
#
loop_
_entity_poly.entity_id
_entity_poly.type
_entity_poly.pdbx_seq_one_letter_code
_entity_poly.pdbx_strand_id
1 'polypeptide(L)'
;GAEPGDVVCALLNDVEAERDWVAEQVAQRWHGGIAATGAAPTAAGLVRRNADAAPMAEALNRRGVAVEVVGLAGLLAIPEVADVVAMLRLSADPTAGAAAVRVLTGPRWRLGARDVAALWRRAVALVNAGDVASNEASATAEIVAQLGPDADAACLADAICDPGPAAAYSASGHARTVALGRELTALRAHLGSPLPDLVAEVRRVLGIDAEVRAAQPVSAGWSGTEHLDAFGDVVADFAMRGAATVSSFLAYLDIAEQVENGLAPAEVSVSTERVQILTVHAAKGLEWQIVAVPHLAGRVFPSTASPRTWLTDAADLPPLLRGDCATVSEHGVPVLDCSDVSDRKGLSDKISDHKRTLDQRRTDEERRLLYVAITRAEHTLLVSGHHWGATESKPRGPSAFLCELKDVIDASVGTGSPCGTVDTWAEAPADGDPNPLRDQVIEAMWPVDPMAGRRAPTDHGAHLVARAMSADIDPGLPDPHGWTADVDALLAEREHAAQRPVPVLPAQLSVSSLVELGRD
;
A
#
# COMPACT_ATOMS: atom_id res chain seq x y z
N GLY A 1 10.67 -38.54 12.79
CA GLY A 1 9.41 -37.78 12.76
C GLY A 1 9.76 -36.31 12.67
N ALA A 2 8.84 -35.46 12.23
CA ALA A 2 9.02 -34.01 12.33
C ALA A 2 9.28 -33.61 13.80
N GLU A 3 10.06 -32.56 14.02
CA GLU A 3 10.24 -32.01 15.37
C GLU A 3 8.89 -31.49 15.91
N PRO A 4 8.65 -31.54 17.23
CA PRO A 4 7.43 -30.99 17.82
C PRO A 4 7.32 -29.49 17.52
N GLY A 5 6.18 -29.05 16.98
CA GLY A 5 5.88 -27.64 16.80
C GLY A 5 5.60 -26.93 18.12
N ASP A 6 5.93 -25.64 18.18
CA ASP A 6 5.68 -24.74 19.32
C ASP A 6 4.42 -23.92 19.06
N VAL A 7 3.32 -24.26 19.74
CA VAL A 7 2.04 -23.54 19.64
C VAL A 7 1.81 -22.73 20.90
N VAL A 8 1.61 -21.41 20.75
CA VAL A 8 1.35 -20.49 21.86
C VAL A 8 0.06 -19.71 21.62
N CYS A 9 -0.82 -19.71 22.62
CA CYS A 9 -2.11 -19.03 22.60
C CYS A 9 -2.17 -17.93 23.66
N ALA A 10 -2.74 -16.77 23.31
CA ALA A 10 -2.97 -15.67 24.25
C ALA A 10 -4.28 -14.91 24.04
N LEU A 11 -4.88 -14.43 25.13
CA LEU A 11 -5.97 -13.47 25.13
C LEU A 11 -5.57 -12.24 25.95
N LEU A 12 -5.62 -11.06 25.34
CA LEU A 12 -5.17 -9.80 25.93
C LEU A 12 -6.35 -8.85 26.22
N ASN A 13 -6.10 -7.85 27.05
CA ASN A 13 -7.12 -6.85 27.42
C ASN A 13 -7.55 -6.01 26.22
N ASP A 14 -6.60 -5.53 25.42
CA ASP A 14 -6.86 -4.63 24.30
C ASP A 14 -5.95 -4.92 23.10
N VAL A 15 -6.28 -4.29 21.97
CA VAL A 15 -5.61 -4.52 20.68
C VAL A 15 -4.16 -4.04 20.66
N GLU A 16 -3.78 -3.05 21.49
CA GLU A 16 -2.38 -2.59 21.57
C GLU A 16 -1.53 -3.60 22.35
N ALA A 17 -2.03 -4.05 23.50
CA ALA A 17 -1.39 -5.09 24.30
C ALA A 17 -1.22 -6.40 23.52
N GLU A 18 -2.20 -6.77 22.69
CA GLU A 18 -2.08 -7.90 21.77
C GLU A 18 -0.96 -7.71 20.75
N ARG A 19 -0.89 -6.56 20.08
CA ARG A 19 0.16 -6.27 19.09
C ARG A 19 1.54 -6.30 19.73
N ASP A 20 1.67 -5.75 20.93
CA ASP A 20 2.94 -5.76 21.67
C ASP A 20 3.33 -7.18 22.08
N TRP A 21 2.37 -8.02 22.48
CA TRP A 21 2.62 -9.43 22.78
C TRP A 21 3.08 -10.20 21.53
N VAL A 22 2.39 -10.06 20.41
CA VAL A 22 2.78 -10.71 19.14
C VAL A 22 4.17 -10.24 18.71
N ALA A 23 4.42 -8.93 18.74
CA ALA A 23 5.70 -8.36 18.35
C ALA A 23 6.85 -8.87 19.23
N GLU A 24 6.62 -9.00 20.54
CA GLU A 24 7.61 -9.57 21.47
C GLU A 24 7.89 -11.05 21.17
N GLN A 25 6.84 -11.87 21.02
CA GLN A 25 6.99 -13.31 20.77
C GLN A 25 7.69 -13.61 19.44
N VAL A 26 7.38 -12.82 18.41
CA VAL A 26 8.05 -12.89 17.10
C VAL A 26 9.50 -12.41 17.21
N ALA A 27 9.75 -11.25 17.82
CA ALA A 27 11.10 -10.70 17.95
C ALA A 27 12.03 -11.62 18.76
N GLN A 28 11.54 -12.24 19.83
CA GLN A 28 12.31 -13.17 20.64
C GLN A 28 12.77 -14.38 19.82
N ARG A 29 11.87 -14.98 19.03
CA ARG A 29 12.17 -16.15 18.20
C ARG A 29 13.01 -15.78 16.97
N TRP A 30 12.75 -14.63 16.38
CA TRP A 30 13.53 -14.09 15.26
C TRP A 30 14.99 -13.87 15.66
N HIS A 31 15.24 -13.08 16.70
CA HIS A 31 16.60 -12.82 17.19
C HIS A 31 17.25 -14.08 17.79
N GLY A 32 16.48 -14.93 18.47
CA GLY A 32 16.96 -16.23 18.97
C GLY A 32 17.42 -17.16 17.85
N GLY A 33 16.66 -17.21 16.74
CA GLY A 33 17.03 -17.96 15.53
C GLY A 33 18.35 -17.46 14.93
N ILE A 34 18.48 -16.14 14.75
CA ILE A 34 19.73 -15.51 14.28
C ILE A 34 20.91 -15.89 15.19
N ALA A 35 20.73 -15.79 16.51
CA ALA A 35 21.79 -16.09 17.47
C ALA A 35 22.19 -17.58 17.45
N ALA A 36 21.25 -18.49 17.19
CA ALA A 36 21.49 -19.93 17.20
C ALA A 36 22.10 -20.44 15.88
N THR A 37 21.64 -19.95 14.72
CA THR A 37 22.02 -20.49 13.40
C THR A 37 22.86 -19.55 12.55
N GLY A 38 22.97 -18.28 12.96
CA GLY A 38 23.60 -17.22 12.16
C GLY A 38 22.70 -16.65 11.05
N ALA A 39 21.48 -17.17 10.89
CA ALA A 39 20.51 -16.73 9.87
C ALA A 39 19.14 -16.49 10.50
N ALA A 40 18.43 -15.47 9.99
CA ALA A 40 17.07 -15.19 10.43
C ALA A 40 16.09 -16.27 9.92
N PRO A 41 15.20 -16.79 10.78
CA PRO A 41 14.16 -17.71 10.35
C PRO A 41 13.12 -16.98 9.48
N THR A 42 12.41 -17.69 8.59
CA THR A 42 11.27 -17.07 7.89
C THR A 42 10.11 -16.86 8.87
N ALA A 43 9.46 -15.69 8.81
CA ALA A 43 8.36 -15.39 9.71
C ALA A 43 7.26 -14.55 9.05
N ALA A 44 6.00 -14.81 9.43
CA ALA A 44 4.85 -14.08 8.92
C ALA A 44 3.80 -13.73 9.99
N GLY A 45 3.18 -12.55 9.83
CA GLY A 45 1.97 -12.13 10.53
C GLY A 45 0.76 -12.19 9.61
N LEU A 46 -0.17 -13.10 9.87
CA LEU A 46 -1.34 -13.36 9.03
C LEU A 46 -2.58 -12.64 9.57
N VAL A 47 -2.88 -11.47 9.02
CA VAL A 47 -4.03 -10.66 9.44
C VAL A 47 -5.29 -11.01 8.65
N ARG A 48 -6.47 -10.89 9.28
CA ARG A 48 -7.75 -11.06 8.57
C ARG A 48 -8.16 -9.82 7.76
N ARG A 49 -7.80 -8.62 8.23
CA ARG A 49 -8.14 -7.32 7.63
C ARG A 49 -6.87 -6.57 7.28
N ASN A 50 -6.82 -5.97 6.08
CA ASN A 50 -5.68 -5.16 5.65
C ASN A 50 -5.38 -4.03 6.64
N ALA A 51 -6.41 -3.35 7.15
CA ALA A 51 -6.27 -2.25 8.10
C ALA A 51 -5.48 -2.61 9.39
N ASP A 52 -5.36 -3.90 9.73
CA ASP A 52 -4.59 -4.34 10.91
C ASP A 52 -3.10 -4.53 10.64
N ALA A 53 -2.67 -4.55 9.37
CA ALA A 53 -1.29 -4.87 9.02
C ALA A 53 -0.30 -3.74 9.36
N ALA A 54 -0.63 -2.48 9.05
CA ALA A 54 0.26 -1.35 9.31
C ALA A 54 0.52 -1.13 10.82
N PRO A 55 -0.49 -1.15 11.72
CA PRO A 55 -0.24 -1.09 13.17
C PRO A 55 0.59 -2.27 13.69
N MET A 56 0.43 -3.46 13.12
CA MET A 56 1.26 -4.62 13.50
C MET A 56 2.71 -4.45 13.03
N ALA A 57 2.93 -3.91 11.83
CA ALA A 57 4.25 -3.58 11.33
C ALA A 57 4.97 -2.58 12.23
N GLU A 58 4.26 -1.55 12.69
CA GLU A 58 4.79 -0.57 13.64
C GLU A 58 5.23 -1.22 14.96
N ALA A 59 4.42 -2.13 15.52
CA ALA A 59 4.74 -2.84 16.75
C ALA A 59 6.03 -3.68 16.62
N LEU A 60 6.22 -4.39 15.50
CA LEU A 60 7.43 -5.16 15.20
C LEU A 60 8.65 -4.27 14.93
N ASN A 61 8.48 -3.18 14.17
CA ASN A 61 9.55 -2.22 13.91
C ASN A 61 10.09 -1.58 15.20
N ARG A 62 9.21 -1.27 16.18
CA ARG A 62 9.64 -0.78 17.51
C ARG A 62 10.54 -1.76 18.26
N ARG A 63 10.49 -3.06 17.93
CA ARG A 63 11.33 -4.13 18.50
C ARG A 63 12.58 -4.42 17.66
N GLY A 64 12.87 -3.61 16.63
CA GLY A 64 14.04 -3.77 15.78
C GLY A 64 13.93 -4.91 14.76
N VAL A 65 12.72 -5.42 14.51
CA VAL A 65 12.46 -6.45 13.50
C VAL A 65 12.09 -5.77 12.19
N ALA A 66 12.81 -6.06 11.11
CA ALA A 66 12.48 -5.56 9.77
C ALA A 66 11.17 -6.18 9.30
N VAL A 67 10.24 -5.36 8.81
CA VAL A 67 8.92 -5.80 8.35
C VAL A 67 8.68 -5.39 6.90
N GLU A 68 8.13 -6.32 6.14
CA GLU A 68 7.53 -6.08 4.84
C GLU A 68 6.02 -6.30 4.95
N VAL A 69 5.23 -5.31 4.55
CA VAL A 69 3.78 -5.48 4.50
C VAL A 69 3.32 -5.71 3.07
N VAL A 70 2.66 -6.84 2.88
CA VAL A 70 2.38 -7.42 1.58
C VAL A 70 0.87 -7.42 1.31
N GLY A 71 0.48 -6.97 0.11
CA GLY A 71 -0.92 -7.01 -0.33
C GLY A 71 -1.88 -6.14 0.48
N LEU A 72 -1.34 -5.14 1.19
CA LEU A 72 -2.06 -4.22 2.07
C LEU A 72 -3.04 -3.32 1.30
N ALA A 73 -2.61 -2.88 0.13
CA ALA A 73 -3.33 -2.06 -0.82
C ALA A 73 -2.71 -2.31 -2.20
N GLY A 74 -3.44 -2.00 -3.27
CA GLY A 74 -2.88 -2.12 -4.61
C GLY A 74 -1.63 -1.25 -4.78
N LEU A 75 -0.82 -1.56 -5.79
CA LEU A 75 0.46 -0.91 -6.13
C LEU A 75 0.40 0.63 -6.04
N LEU A 76 -0.74 1.23 -6.36
CA LEU A 76 -0.96 2.68 -6.36
C LEU A 76 -0.98 3.33 -4.97
N ALA A 77 -1.20 2.56 -3.91
CA ALA A 77 -1.19 3.05 -2.54
C ALA A 77 0.21 2.98 -1.89
N ILE A 78 1.16 2.30 -2.54
CA ILE A 78 2.54 2.22 -2.09
C ILE A 78 3.14 3.65 -2.16
N PRO A 79 3.77 4.17 -1.08
CA PRO A 79 4.15 5.58 -0.98
C PRO A 79 4.95 6.11 -2.17
N GLU A 80 5.97 5.37 -2.60
CA GLU A 80 6.84 5.75 -3.71
C GLU A 80 6.10 5.77 -5.06
N VAL A 81 5.18 4.83 -5.30
CA VAL A 81 4.35 4.80 -6.51
C VAL A 81 3.32 5.92 -6.47
N ALA A 82 2.68 6.14 -5.33
CA ALA A 82 1.70 7.20 -5.13
C ALA A 82 2.32 8.60 -5.32
N ASP A 83 3.59 8.80 -4.97
CA ASP A 83 4.32 10.05 -5.22
C ASP A 83 4.61 10.27 -6.71
N VAL A 84 4.99 9.22 -7.44
CA VAL A 84 5.15 9.26 -8.90
C VAL A 84 3.82 9.59 -9.58
N VAL A 85 2.72 8.91 -9.19
CA VAL A 85 1.38 9.15 -9.72
C VAL A 85 0.90 10.56 -9.40
N ALA A 86 1.15 11.06 -8.19
CA ALA A 86 0.77 12.43 -7.82
C ALA A 86 1.53 13.48 -8.62
N MET A 87 2.84 13.30 -8.86
CA MET A 87 3.61 14.22 -9.70
C MET A 87 3.18 14.15 -11.17
N LEU A 88 2.87 12.96 -11.67
CA LEU A 88 2.32 12.76 -13.02
C LEU A 88 0.96 13.46 -13.18
N ARG A 89 0.05 13.29 -12.20
CA ARG A 89 -1.25 13.98 -12.15
C ARG A 89 -1.08 15.49 -12.11
N LEU A 90 -0.23 16.02 -11.22
CA LEU A 90 0.00 17.46 -11.11
C LEU A 90 0.60 18.07 -12.39
N SER A 91 1.39 17.29 -13.11
CA SER A 91 1.99 17.71 -14.39
C SER A 91 0.94 17.78 -15.51
N ALA A 92 0.03 16.80 -15.57
CA ALA A 92 -0.97 16.68 -16.64
C ALA A 92 -2.29 17.43 -16.38
N ASP A 93 -2.72 17.50 -15.12
CA ASP A 93 -3.96 18.13 -14.68
C ASP A 93 -3.67 19.17 -13.58
N PRO A 94 -3.70 20.48 -13.91
CA PRO A 94 -3.46 21.54 -12.93
C PRO A 94 -4.56 21.61 -11.85
N THR A 95 -5.74 21.05 -12.12
CA THR A 95 -6.89 21.05 -11.20
C THR A 95 -6.83 19.93 -10.16
N ALA A 96 -5.86 19.00 -10.28
CA ALA A 96 -5.65 17.89 -9.36
C ALA A 96 -5.13 18.33 -7.97
N GLY A 97 -5.97 19.02 -7.20
CA GLY A 97 -5.60 19.64 -5.93
C GLY A 97 -5.12 18.64 -4.88
N ALA A 98 -5.69 17.43 -4.85
CA ALA A 98 -5.24 16.37 -3.93
C ALA A 98 -3.79 15.92 -4.24
N ALA A 99 -3.46 15.76 -5.53
CA ALA A 99 -2.11 15.46 -5.97
C ALA A 99 -1.14 16.60 -5.67
N ALA A 100 -1.57 17.85 -5.87
CA ALA A 100 -0.78 19.04 -5.50
C ALA A 100 -0.45 19.06 -4.00
N VAL A 101 -1.43 18.83 -3.12
CA VAL A 101 -1.21 18.78 -1.68
C VAL A 101 -0.27 17.63 -1.31
N ARG A 102 -0.42 16.45 -1.91
CA ARG A 102 0.52 15.33 -1.69
C ARG A 102 1.95 15.70 -2.05
N VAL A 103 2.19 16.29 -3.22
CA VAL A 103 3.53 16.73 -3.64
C VAL A 103 4.07 17.79 -2.69
N LEU A 104 3.30 18.86 -2.40
CA LEU A 104 3.75 19.97 -1.56
C LEU A 104 4.10 19.53 -0.12
N THR A 105 3.39 18.53 0.40
CA THR A 105 3.49 18.09 1.80
C THR A 105 4.29 16.80 1.97
N GLY A 106 4.67 16.17 0.86
CA GLY A 106 5.48 14.96 0.82
C GLY A 106 6.89 15.13 1.37
N PRO A 107 7.64 14.01 1.49
CA PRO A 107 8.90 13.94 2.25
C PRO A 107 10.00 14.87 1.70
N ARG A 108 9.97 15.20 0.41
CA ARG A 108 10.94 16.10 -0.25
C ARG A 108 10.67 17.58 0.04
N TRP A 109 9.44 18.04 -0.16
CA TRP A 109 9.11 19.48 -0.14
C TRP A 109 8.68 19.97 1.24
N ARG A 110 7.92 19.16 2.00
CA ARG A 110 7.53 19.41 3.40
C ARG A 110 7.10 20.86 3.66
N LEU A 111 6.23 21.42 2.83
CA LEU A 111 5.66 22.75 3.09
C LEU A 111 4.71 22.68 4.28
N GLY A 112 4.86 23.62 5.22
CA GLY A 112 4.00 23.71 6.40
C GLY A 112 2.67 24.41 6.12
N ALA A 113 1.76 24.33 7.11
CA ALA A 113 0.39 24.86 7.05
C ALA A 113 0.30 26.28 6.50
N ARG A 114 1.17 27.13 7.02
CA ARG A 114 1.20 28.54 6.72
C ARG A 114 1.51 28.79 5.25
N ASP A 115 2.49 28.07 4.70
CA ASP A 115 2.95 28.26 3.33
C ASP A 115 1.96 27.66 2.32
N VAL A 116 1.35 26.51 2.63
CA VAL A 116 0.26 25.94 1.82
C VAL A 116 -0.94 26.88 1.79
N ALA A 117 -1.33 27.44 2.94
CA ALA A 117 -2.42 28.41 3.00
C ALA A 117 -2.08 29.73 2.27
N ALA A 118 -0.82 30.16 2.28
CA ALA A 118 -0.38 31.32 1.50
C ALA A 118 -0.46 31.05 0.00
N LEU A 119 -0.09 29.85 -0.45
CA LEU A 119 -0.20 29.41 -1.83
C LEU A 119 -1.65 29.34 -2.30
N TRP A 120 -2.57 28.86 -1.45
CA TRP A 120 -4.00 28.89 -1.75
C TRP A 120 -4.53 30.31 -1.92
N ARG A 121 -4.13 31.25 -1.05
CA ARG A 121 -4.49 32.67 -1.22
C ARG A 121 -3.98 33.24 -2.55
N ARG A 122 -2.80 32.81 -3.01
CA ARG A 122 -2.26 33.18 -4.33
C ARG A 122 -3.11 32.60 -5.46
N ALA A 123 -3.50 31.33 -5.40
CA ALA A 123 -4.36 30.69 -6.39
C ALA A 123 -5.69 31.45 -6.57
N VAL A 124 -6.35 31.80 -5.46
CA VAL A 124 -7.59 32.59 -5.48
C VAL A 124 -7.37 33.98 -6.08
N ALA A 125 -6.25 34.62 -5.78
CA ALA A 125 -5.93 35.94 -6.32
C ALA A 125 -5.67 35.93 -7.84
N LEU A 126 -5.15 34.83 -8.39
CA LEU A 126 -4.90 34.69 -9.84
C LEU A 126 -6.21 34.66 -10.62
N VAL A 127 -7.22 33.92 -10.14
CA VAL A 127 -8.55 33.85 -10.78
C VAL A 127 -9.28 35.20 -10.70
N ASN A 128 -9.30 35.82 -9.51
CA ASN A 128 -9.98 37.11 -9.33
C ASN A 128 -9.35 38.26 -10.13
N ALA A 129 -8.09 38.14 -10.54
CA ALA A 129 -7.43 39.13 -11.39
C ALA A 129 -7.88 39.02 -12.87
N GLY A 130 -8.39 37.86 -13.30
CA GLY A 130 -8.94 37.63 -14.64
C GLY A 130 -10.39 38.10 -14.80
N ASP A 131 -11.17 38.07 -13.71
CA ASP A 131 -12.62 38.27 -13.70
C ASP A 131 -13.07 39.75 -13.70
N VAL A 132 -12.20 40.68 -14.14
CA VAL A 132 -12.45 42.14 -14.10
C VAL A 132 -13.39 42.60 -15.23
N ALA A 133 -13.90 41.70 -16.08
CA ALA A 133 -14.76 42.04 -17.20
C ALA A 133 -16.10 41.28 -17.18
N SER A 134 -17.16 42.07 -17.01
CA SER A 134 -18.58 41.80 -17.27
C SER A 134 -19.35 40.98 -16.23
N ASN A 135 -20.39 41.59 -15.64
CA ASN A 135 -21.58 40.84 -15.26
C ASN A 135 -22.85 41.69 -15.42
N GLU A 136 -23.52 41.48 -16.56
CA GLU A 136 -24.96 41.69 -16.76
C GLU A 136 -25.70 40.33 -16.80
N ALA A 137 -25.09 39.25 -16.31
CA ALA A 137 -25.70 37.93 -16.27
C ALA A 137 -26.57 37.72 -15.02
N SER A 138 -27.55 36.82 -15.12
CA SER A 138 -28.36 36.38 -13.98
C SER A 138 -27.56 35.40 -13.13
N ALA A 139 -27.69 35.48 -11.80
CA ALA A 139 -26.98 34.61 -10.85
C ALA A 139 -27.08 33.10 -11.18
N THR A 140 -28.20 32.63 -11.74
CA THR A 140 -28.35 31.22 -12.16
C THR A 140 -27.49 30.89 -13.39
N ALA A 141 -27.34 31.81 -14.34
CA ALA A 141 -26.51 31.62 -15.53
C ALA A 141 -25.01 31.60 -15.15
N GLU A 142 -24.61 32.42 -14.18
CA GLU A 142 -23.24 32.42 -13.62
C GLU A 142 -22.92 31.09 -12.93
N ILE A 143 -23.84 30.56 -12.11
CA ILE A 143 -23.67 29.26 -11.45
C ILE A 143 -23.51 28.13 -12.48
N VAL A 144 -24.29 28.16 -13.58
CA VAL A 144 -24.18 27.15 -14.65
C VAL A 144 -22.86 27.31 -15.43
N ALA A 145 -22.42 28.54 -15.68
CA ALA A 145 -21.15 28.80 -16.36
C ALA A 145 -19.94 28.28 -15.56
N GLN A 146 -19.98 28.38 -14.22
CA GLN A 146 -18.94 27.86 -13.32
C GLN A 146 -18.82 26.33 -13.30
N LEU A 147 -19.81 25.61 -13.86
CA LEU A 147 -19.78 24.14 -13.98
C LEU A 147 -19.32 23.67 -15.37
N GLY A 148 -19.03 24.61 -16.29
CA GLY A 148 -18.55 24.29 -17.63
C GLY A 148 -17.12 23.74 -17.64
N PRO A 149 -16.73 23.00 -18.70
CA PRO A 149 -15.37 22.48 -18.84
C PRO A 149 -14.30 23.57 -18.97
N ASP A 150 -14.70 24.77 -19.41
CA ASP A 150 -13.83 25.93 -19.59
C ASP A 150 -13.90 26.91 -18.40
N ALA A 151 -14.46 26.49 -17.26
CA ALA A 151 -14.57 27.34 -16.08
C ALA A 151 -13.21 27.54 -15.40
N ASP A 152 -12.84 28.80 -15.17
CA ASP A 152 -11.63 29.14 -14.41
C ASP A 152 -11.84 28.83 -12.92
N ALA A 153 -11.14 27.81 -12.42
CA ALA A 153 -11.14 27.44 -11.01
C ALA A 153 -9.77 27.71 -10.38
N ALA A 154 -9.78 28.20 -9.14
CA ALA A 154 -8.53 28.45 -8.41
C ALA A 154 -7.81 27.12 -8.17
N CYS A 155 -6.62 26.96 -8.77
CA CYS A 155 -5.85 25.75 -8.65
C CYS A 155 -4.45 26.01 -8.04
N LEU A 156 -3.94 25.04 -7.29
CA LEU A 156 -2.62 25.16 -6.66
C LEU A 156 -1.49 25.13 -7.68
N ALA A 157 -1.66 24.42 -8.80
CA ALA A 157 -0.62 24.26 -9.81
C ALA A 157 -0.22 25.61 -10.44
N ASP A 158 -1.17 26.49 -10.70
CA ASP A 158 -0.90 27.83 -11.25
C ASP A 158 -0.17 28.71 -10.23
N ALA A 159 -0.57 28.64 -8.95
CA ALA A 159 0.11 29.34 -7.88
C ALA A 159 1.53 28.80 -7.62
N ILE A 160 1.82 27.54 -7.94
CA ILE A 160 3.19 27.00 -7.90
C ILE A 160 4.05 27.60 -9.03
N CYS A 161 3.47 27.75 -10.22
CA CYS A 161 4.16 28.34 -11.37
C CYS A 161 4.34 29.86 -11.23
N ASP A 162 3.40 30.53 -10.55
CA ASP A 162 3.44 31.95 -10.21
C ASP A 162 3.14 32.17 -8.70
N PRO A 163 4.14 31.96 -7.82
CA PRO A 163 3.96 32.11 -6.38
C PRO A 163 3.83 33.58 -5.94
N GLY A 164 4.08 34.55 -6.82
CA GLY A 164 4.08 35.96 -6.47
C GLY A 164 5.18 36.33 -5.44
N PRO A 165 4.96 37.37 -4.61
CA PRO A 165 6.00 37.93 -3.74
C PRO A 165 6.44 37.00 -2.60
N ALA A 166 7.76 36.88 -2.41
CA ALA A 166 8.36 36.05 -1.34
C ALA A 166 7.89 36.38 0.07
N ALA A 167 7.48 37.63 0.34
CA ALA A 167 7.03 38.09 1.65
C ALA A 167 5.76 37.39 2.18
N ALA A 168 4.99 36.73 1.31
CA ALA A 168 3.79 35.99 1.70
C ALA A 168 4.09 34.63 2.36
N TYR A 169 5.34 34.15 2.28
CA TYR A 169 5.76 32.80 2.66
C TYR A 169 6.90 32.85 3.69
N SER A 170 7.25 31.70 4.25
CA SER A 170 8.57 31.50 4.84
C SER A 170 9.66 31.52 3.76
N ALA A 171 10.90 31.88 4.11
CA ALA A 171 12.01 31.92 3.16
C ALA A 171 12.26 30.55 2.51
N SER A 172 12.22 29.48 3.31
CA SER A 172 12.32 28.10 2.82
C SER A 172 11.11 27.68 1.99
N GLY A 173 9.89 28.07 2.41
CA GLY A 173 8.65 27.75 1.70
C GLY A 173 8.65 28.34 0.30
N HIS A 174 8.96 29.62 0.16
CA HIS A 174 9.06 30.28 -1.14
C HIS A 174 10.12 29.65 -2.05
N ALA A 175 11.32 29.42 -1.52
CA ALA A 175 12.41 28.82 -2.29
C ALA A 175 12.04 27.42 -2.82
N ARG A 176 11.38 26.61 -1.98
CA ARG A 176 10.89 25.27 -2.37
C ARG A 176 9.77 25.35 -3.41
N THR A 177 8.82 26.28 -3.27
CA THR A 177 7.76 26.48 -4.28
C THR A 177 8.33 26.86 -5.64
N VAL A 178 9.30 27.79 -5.67
CA VAL A 178 9.96 28.21 -6.93
C VAL A 178 10.71 27.05 -7.57
N ALA A 179 11.41 26.23 -6.78
CA ALA A 179 12.09 25.04 -7.28
C ALA A 179 11.10 24.03 -7.87
N LEU A 180 10.00 23.74 -7.17
CA LEU A 180 8.94 22.86 -7.68
C LEU A 180 8.30 23.39 -8.98
N GLY A 181 8.07 24.70 -9.08
CA GLY A 181 7.53 25.31 -10.30
C GLY A 181 8.44 25.13 -11.52
N ARG A 182 9.77 25.13 -11.32
CA ARG A 182 10.74 24.83 -12.39
C ARG A 182 10.67 23.37 -12.82
N GLU A 183 10.59 22.45 -11.85
CA GLU A 183 10.46 21.01 -12.13
C GLU A 183 9.16 20.69 -12.87
N LEU A 184 8.03 21.27 -12.45
CA LEU A 184 6.75 21.11 -13.15
C LEU A 184 6.80 21.68 -14.57
N THR A 185 7.47 22.82 -14.77
CA THR A 185 7.64 23.41 -16.10
C THR A 185 8.44 22.48 -17.01
N ALA A 186 9.50 21.85 -16.49
CA ALA A 186 10.30 20.88 -17.23
C ALA A 186 9.49 19.63 -17.58
N LEU A 187 8.77 19.04 -16.61
CA LEU A 187 7.95 17.85 -16.84
C LEU A 187 6.82 18.11 -17.84
N ARG A 188 6.19 19.29 -17.81
CA ARG A 188 5.15 19.68 -18.77
C ARG A 188 5.65 19.75 -20.20
N ALA A 189 6.93 20.05 -20.41
CA ALA A 189 7.54 20.00 -21.74
C ALA A 189 7.66 18.56 -22.30
N HIS A 190 7.60 17.56 -21.43
CA HIS A 190 7.68 16.13 -21.79
C HIS A 190 6.31 15.43 -21.92
N LEU A 191 5.19 16.14 -21.81
CA LEU A 191 3.85 15.52 -21.91
C LEU A 191 3.55 14.88 -23.28
N GLY A 192 4.29 15.27 -24.32
CA GLY A 192 4.21 14.66 -25.65
C GLY A 192 5.12 13.45 -25.85
N SER A 193 5.98 13.12 -24.89
CA SER A 193 6.87 11.95 -24.95
C SER A 193 6.08 10.64 -24.75
N PRO A 194 6.62 9.48 -25.19
CA PRO A 194 6.06 8.18 -24.84
C PRO A 194 5.85 8.04 -23.33
N LEU A 195 4.74 7.40 -22.93
CA LEU A 195 4.36 7.30 -21.53
C LEU A 195 5.44 6.67 -20.62
N PRO A 196 6.15 5.59 -21.03
CA PRO A 196 7.26 5.05 -20.24
C PRO A 196 8.38 6.07 -20.01
N ASP A 197 8.72 6.87 -21.03
CA ASP A 197 9.77 7.89 -20.94
C ASP A 197 9.38 9.03 -19.99
N LEU A 198 8.11 9.46 -20.05
CA LEU A 198 7.60 10.48 -19.13
C LEU A 198 7.62 9.97 -17.68
N VAL A 199 7.21 8.73 -17.42
CA VAL A 199 7.24 8.15 -16.07
C VAL A 199 8.67 7.98 -15.56
N ALA A 200 9.59 7.56 -16.42
CA ALA A 200 11.02 7.48 -16.09
C ALA A 200 11.59 8.88 -15.75
N GLU A 201 11.20 9.91 -16.50
CA GLU A 201 11.60 11.30 -16.23
C GLU A 201 11.00 11.82 -14.91
N VAL A 202 9.74 11.50 -14.60
CA VAL A 202 9.14 11.82 -13.29
C VAL A 202 9.91 11.13 -12.15
N ARG A 203 10.21 9.82 -12.26
CA ARG A 203 11.02 9.09 -11.26
C ARG A 203 12.38 9.76 -11.05
N ARG A 204 13.06 10.13 -12.15
CA ARG A 204 14.37 10.78 -12.14
C ARG A 204 14.31 12.16 -11.48
N VAL A 205 13.34 13.00 -11.83
CA VAL A 205 13.16 14.34 -11.24
C VAL A 205 12.87 14.24 -9.76
N LEU A 206 12.03 13.29 -9.34
CA LEU A 206 11.70 13.03 -7.94
C LEU A 206 12.88 12.46 -7.14
N GLY A 207 13.82 11.77 -7.79
CA GLY A 207 14.94 11.09 -7.10
C GLY A 207 14.46 9.92 -6.24
N ILE A 208 13.24 9.42 -6.48
CA ILE A 208 12.53 8.48 -5.62
C ILE A 208 13.27 7.14 -5.49
N ASP A 209 13.90 6.68 -6.57
CA ASP A 209 14.72 5.47 -6.62
C ASP A 209 15.86 5.47 -5.59
N ALA A 210 16.49 6.63 -5.35
CA ALA A 210 17.55 6.76 -4.36
C ALA A 210 16.98 6.77 -2.94
N GLU A 211 15.85 7.44 -2.73
CA GLU A 211 15.18 7.52 -1.43
C GLU A 211 14.71 6.15 -0.94
N VAL A 212 14.09 5.36 -1.82
CA VAL A 212 13.57 4.03 -1.49
C VAL A 212 14.71 3.07 -1.15
N ARG A 213 15.80 3.07 -1.93
CA ARG A 213 16.99 2.26 -1.62
C ARG A 213 17.66 2.71 -0.31
N ALA A 214 17.76 4.01 -0.07
CA ALA A 214 18.32 4.55 1.19
C ALA A 214 17.42 4.31 2.41
N ALA A 215 16.16 3.89 2.21
CA ALA A 215 15.28 3.45 3.28
C ALA A 215 15.48 1.97 3.66
N GLN A 216 16.10 1.16 2.79
CA GLN A 216 16.34 -0.26 3.04
C GLN A 216 17.50 -0.49 4.03
N PRO A 217 17.47 -1.60 4.80
CA PRO A 217 18.61 -2.00 5.62
C PRO A 217 19.80 -2.42 4.74
N VAL A 218 21.01 -2.34 5.29
CA VAL A 218 22.24 -2.70 4.55
C VAL A 218 22.23 -4.15 4.06
N SER A 219 21.55 -5.06 4.78
CA SER A 219 21.41 -6.46 4.38
C SER A 219 20.70 -6.63 3.03
N ALA A 220 19.76 -5.73 2.72
CA ALA A 220 18.95 -5.78 1.50
C ALA A 220 19.73 -5.49 0.22
N GLY A 221 20.99 -5.05 0.32
CA GLY A 221 21.87 -4.80 -0.82
C GLY A 221 21.30 -3.73 -1.77
N TRP A 222 21.08 -4.10 -3.04
CA TRP A 222 20.58 -3.21 -4.10
C TRP A 222 19.08 -3.33 -4.37
N SER A 223 18.35 -4.09 -3.55
CA SER A 223 16.89 -4.23 -3.64
C SER A 223 16.16 -2.95 -3.16
N GLY A 224 14.87 -2.84 -3.47
CA GLY A 224 13.98 -1.79 -2.98
C GLY A 224 13.14 -1.10 -4.06
N THR A 225 13.51 -1.19 -5.34
CA THR A 225 12.74 -0.52 -6.42
C THR A 225 11.66 -1.39 -7.05
N GLU A 226 11.40 -2.59 -6.52
CA GLU A 226 10.54 -3.61 -7.14
C GLU A 226 9.13 -3.07 -7.42
N HIS A 227 8.57 -2.23 -6.54
CA HIS A 227 7.26 -1.62 -6.76
C HIS A 227 7.27 -0.54 -7.86
N LEU A 228 8.35 0.25 -7.94
CA LEU A 228 8.51 1.26 -8.99
C LEU A 228 8.73 0.61 -10.35
N ASP A 229 9.41 -0.53 -10.36
CA ASP A 229 9.68 -1.31 -11.56
C ASP A 229 8.41 -2.04 -12.02
N ALA A 230 7.65 -2.66 -11.09
CA ALA A 230 6.31 -3.20 -11.38
C ALA A 230 5.34 -2.13 -11.91
N PHE A 231 5.41 -0.89 -11.40
CA PHE A 231 4.62 0.21 -11.95
C PHE A 231 5.08 0.60 -13.36
N GLY A 232 6.39 0.54 -13.63
CA GLY A 232 6.96 0.72 -14.97
C GLY A 232 6.44 -0.32 -15.96
N ASP A 233 6.32 -1.58 -15.55
CA ASP A 233 5.76 -2.66 -16.37
C ASP A 233 4.28 -2.40 -16.71
N VAL A 234 3.48 -1.97 -15.73
CA VAL A 234 2.08 -1.59 -15.98
C VAL A 234 1.98 -0.43 -16.98
N VAL A 235 2.87 0.55 -16.87
CA VAL A 235 2.94 1.70 -17.80
C VAL A 235 3.28 1.23 -19.21
N ALA A 236 4.27 0.33 -19.36
CA ALA A 236 4.67 -0.23 -20.64
C ALA A 236 3.53 -1.06 -21.28
N ASP A 237 2.89 -1.90 -20.48
CA ASP A 237 1.76 -2.72 -20.89
C ASP A 237 0.56 -1.88 -21.33
N PHE A 238 0.29 -0.77 -20.63
CA PHE A 238 -0.76 0.17 -21.03
C PHE A 238 -0.40 0.88 -22.34
N ALA A 239 0.85 1.32 -22.49
CA ALA A 239 1.32 2.02 -23.68
C ALA A 239 1.18 1.17 -24.97
N MET A 240 1.32 -0.16 -24.86
CA MET A 240 1.15 -1.08 -25.99
C MET A 240 -0.29 -1.21 -26.50
N ARG A 241 -1.31 -0.82 -25.71
CA ARG A 241 -2.74 -1.04 -26.04
C ARG A 241 -3.30 -0.02 -27.05
N GLY A 242 -2.51 0.96 -27.49
CA GLY A 242 -2.84 1.94 -28.53
C GLY A 242 -3.49 3.23 -28.00
N ALA A 243 -3.15 4.38 -28.60
CA ALA A 243 -3.61 5.72 -28.21
C ALA A 243 -3.43 6.06 -26.71
N ALA A 244 -2.32 5.60 -26.11
CA ALA A 244 -1.98 5.92 -24.74
C ALA A 244 -1.56 7.38 -24.62
N THR A 245 -2.29 8.14 -23.79
CA THR A 245 -1.95 9.50 -23.37
C THR A 245 -1.84 9.51 -21.85
N VAL A 246 -1.23 10.54 -21.29
CA VAL A 246 -1.18 10.69 -19.83
C VAL A 246 -2.59 10.73 -19.24
N SER A 247 -3.52 11.45 -19.87
CA SER A 247 -4.90 11.55 -19.40
C SER A 247 -5.64 10.21 -19.45
N SER A 248 -5.50 9.42 -20.52
CA SER A 248 -6.12 8.09 -20.59
C SER A 248 -5.50 7.10 -19.61
N PHE A 249 -4.20 7.21 -19.34
CA PHE A 249 -3.55 6.42 -18.31
C PHE A 249 -4.01 6.79 -16.90
N LEU A 250 -4.12 8.08 -16.57
CA LEU A 250 -4.61 8.53 -15.27
C LEU A 250 -6.06 8.07 -15.02
N ALA A 251 -6.93 8.14 -16.04
CA ALA A 251 -8.29 7.61 -15.96
C ALA A 251 -8.30 6.08 -15.74
N TYR A 252 -7.39 5.35 -16.39
CA TYR A 252 -7.19 3.92 -16.14
C TYR A 252 -6.79 3.65 -14.69
N LEU A 253 -5.85 4.42 -14.13
CA LEU A 253 -5.44 4.29 -12.73
C LEU A 253 -6.60 4.57 -11.76
N ASP A 254 -7.43 5.58 -12.03
CA ASP A 254 -8.62 5.87 -11.22
C ASP A 254 -9.61 4.70 -11.20
N ILE A 255 -9.83 4.07 -12.35
CA ILE A 255 -10.69 2.89 -12.47
C ILE A 255 -10.08 1.70 -11.73
N ALA A 256 -8.77 1.46 -11.90
CA ALA A 256 -8.09 0.38 -11.20
C ALA A 256 -8.14 0.56 -9.68
N GLU A 257 -7.96 1.77 -9.17
CA GLU A 257 -8.08 2.08 -7.74
C GLU A 257 -9.49 1.79 -7.21
N GLN A 258 -10.54 2.16 -7.94
CA GLN A 258 -11.93 1.99 -7.51
C GLN A 258 -12.46 0.56 -7.67
N VAL A 259 -12.10 -0.12 -8.75
CA VAL A 259 -12.67 -1.43 -9.13
C VAL A 259 -11.82 -2.58 -8.61
N GLU A 260 -10.49 -2.44 -8.64
CA GLU A 260 -9.54 -3.51 -8.31
C GLU A 260 -8.90 -3.32 -6.92
N ASN A 261 -9.29 -2.28 -6.17
CA ASN A 261 -8.56 -1.79 -4.98
C ASN A 261 -7.08 -1.47 -5.30
N GLY A 262 -6.83 -1.01 -6.52
CA GLY A 262 -5.51 -0.72 -7.10
C GLY A 262 -4.92 -1.90 -7.89
N LEU A 263 -3.78 -1.66 -8.53
CA LEU A 263 -3.10 -2.67 -9.36
C LEU A 263 -2.45 -3.75 -8.49
N ALA A 264 -2.23 -4.94 -9.06
CA ALA A 264 -1.52 -6.00 -8.37
C ALA A 264 -0.11 -5.52 -7.93
N PRO A 265 0.23 -5.63 -6.64
CA PRO A 265 1.60 -5.40 -6.20
C PRO A 265 2.52 -6.51 -6.76
N ALA A 266 3.83 -6.30 -6.68
CA ALA A 266 4.82 -7.30 -7.09
C ALA A 266 4.59 -8.65 -6.38
N GLU A 267 4.94 -9.76 -7.07
CA GLU A 267 4.76 -11.11 -6.51
C GLU A 267 5.53 -11.29 -5.20
N VAL A 268 4.86 -11.95 -4.25
CA VAL A 268 5.37 -12.16 -2.90
C VAL A 268 6.29 -13.37 -2.91
N SER A 269 7.58 -13.16 -2.70
CA SER A 269 8.52 -14.23 -2.39
C SER A 269 8.75 -14.28 -0.88
N VAL A 270 8.87 -15.49 -0.31
CA VAL A 270 9.20 -15.64 1.11
C VAL A 270 10.60 -15.09 1.35
N SER A 271 10.73 -14.15 2.29
CA SER A 271 12.01 -13.54 2.64
C SER A 271 12.51 -14.06 3.99
N THR A 272 13.81 -14.32 4.08
CA THR A 272 14.51 -14.62 5.33
C THR A 272 14.99 -13.36 6.04
N GLU A 273 14.97 -12.18 5.39
CA GLU A 273 15.56 -10.96 5.96
C GLU A 273 14.56 -10.08 6.71
N ARG A 274 13.26 -10.35 6.56
CA ARG A 274 12.17 -9.55 7.14
C ARG A 274 10.97 -10.42 7.49
N VAL A 275 10.20 -9.95 8.46
CA VAL A 275 8.88 -10.52 8.79
C VAL A 275 7.87 -10.01 7.77
N GLN A 276 7.12 -10.92 7.18
CA GLN A 276 6.10 -10.57 6.19
C GLN A 276 4.71 -10.48 6.84
N ILE A 277 4.05 -9.34 6.71
CA ILE A 277 2.67 -9.19 7.17
C ILE A 277 1.75 -9.20 5.95
N LEU A 278 0.83 -10.15 5.91
CA LEU A 278 -0.07 -10.34 4.78
C LEU A 278 -1.43 -10.86 5.23
N THR A 279 -2.41 -10.84 4.34
CA THR A 279 -3.70 -11.45 4.65
C THR A 279 -3.62 -12.97 4.64
N VAL A 280 -4.49 -13.62 5.42
CA VAL A 280 -4.62 -15.08 5.40
C VAL A 280 -4.91 -15.61 3.98
N HIS A 281 -5.65 -14.87 3.16
CA HIS A 281 -5.94 -15.26 1.78
C HIS A 281 -4.68 -15.24 0.90
N ALA A 282 -3.84 -14.21 1.05
CA ALA A 282 -2.59 -14.06 0.30
C ALA A 282 -1.53 -15.09 0.71
N ALA A 283 -1.66 -15.70 1.89
CA ALA A 283 -0.71 -16.70 2.38
C ALA A 283 -0.89 -18.10 1.77
N LYS A 284 -1.95 -18.32 0.97
CA LYS A 284 -2.26 -19.63 0.42
C LYS A 284 -1.12 -20.14 -0.47
N GLY A 285 -0.56 -21.30 -0.11
CA GLY A 285 0.53 -21.95 -0.87
C GLY A 285 1.94 -21.53 -0.46
N LEU A 286 2.06 -20.60 0.50
CA LEU A 286 3.33 -20.20 1.11
C LEU A 286 3.48 -20.84 2.49
N GLU A 287 4.68 -20.95 3.02
CA GLU A 287 4.98 -21.53 4.35
C GLU A 287 6.12 -20.74 5.02
N TRP A 288 6.06 -20.60 6.35
CA TRP A 288 7.07 -19.90 7.15
C TRP A 288 7.40 -20.70 8.41
N GLN A 289 8.62 -20.54 8.91
CA GLN A 289 9.04 -21.18 10.15
C GLN A 289 8.25 -20.67 11.37
N ILE A 290 7.96 -19.37 11.41
CA ILE A 290 7.18 -18.72 12.47
C ILE A 290 5.95 -18.07 11.86
N VAL A 291 4.75 -18.41 12.34
CA VAL A 291 3.50 -17.77 11.91
C VAL A 291 2.73 -17.23 13.10
N ALA A 292 2.39 -15.95 13.07
CA ALA A 292 1.48 -15.31 14.00
C ALA A 292 0.12 -15.05 13.35
N VAL A 293 -0.96 -15.47 14.00
CA VAL A 293 -2.35 -15.20 13.60
C VAL A 293 -2.99 -14.32 14.69
N PRO A 294 -2.80 -12.99 14.59
CA PRO A 294 -3.39 -12.05 15.53
C PRO A 294 -4.89 -11.84 15.29
N HIS A 295 -5.53 -11.19 16.24
CA HIS A 295 -6.89 -10.67 16.15
C HIS A 295 -7.97 -11.75 15.94
N LEU A 296 -7.82 -12.92 16.58
CA LEU A 296 -8.88 -13.91 16.76
C LEU A 296 -9.90 -13.42 17.81
N ALA A 297 -10.49 -12.26 17.53
CA ALA A 297 -11.46 -11.56 18.36
C ALA A 297 -12.86 -11.61 17.74
N GLY A 298 -13.87 -11.45 18.59
CA GLY A 298 -15.28 -11.41 18.20
C GLY A 298 -15.55 -10.38 17.10
N ARG A 299 -16.31 -10.81 16.09
CA ARG A 299 -16.69 -10.02 14.90
C ARG A 299 -15.51 -9.62 13.99
N VAL A 300 -14.28 -10.04 14.27
CA VAL A 300 -13.10 -9.82 13.43
C VAL A 300 -12.77 -11.09 12.64
N PHE A 301 -12.55 -12.20 13.36
CA PHE A 301 -12.29 -13.50 12.76
C PHE A 301 -12.95 -14.60 13.60
N PRO A 302 -14.16 -15.09 13.23
CA PRO A 302 -14.87 -14.86 11.96
C PRO A 302 -15.45 -13.44 11.83
N SER A 303 -15.44 -12.94 10.60
CA SER A 303 -16.08 -11.66 10.27
C SER A 303 -17.60 -11.77 10.30
N THR A 304 -18.25 -10.83 11.00
CA THR A 304 -19.72 -10.71 11.02
C THR A 304 -20.21 -9.47 10.27
N ALA A 305 -19.37 -8.87 9.41
CA ALA A 305 -19.79 -7.74 8.58
C ALA A 305 -21.05 -8.12 7.78
N SER A 306 -21.99 -7.17 7.64
CA SER A 306 -23.35 -7.41 7.13
C SER A 306 -23.37 -8.38 5.94
N PRO A 307 -23.93 -9.59 6.09
CA PRO A 307 -24.02 -10.55 4.99
C PRO A 307 -24.84 -9.94 3.85
N ARG A 308 -24.17 -9.60 2.76
CA ARG A 308 -24.84 -9.50 1.47
C ARG A 308 -25.20 -10.92 1.05
N THR A 309 -26.45 -11.09 0.69
CA THR A 309 -26.99 -12.32 0.11
C THR A 309 -27.78 -11.95 -1.14
N TRP A 310 -28.06 -12.93 -1.99
CA TRP A 310 -28.95 -12.80 -3.15
C TRP A 310 -30.37 -12.26 -2.83
N LEU A 311 -30.79 -12.28 -1.57
CA LEU A 311 -32.06 -11.69 -1.12
C LEU A 311 -31.97 -10.17 -0.83
N THR A 312 -30.75 -9.63 -0.78
CA THR A 312 -30.47 -8.24 -0.37
C THR A 312 -29.59 -7.48 -1.36
N ASP A 313 -28.86 -8.20 -2.23
CA ASP A 313 -27.98 -7.64 -3.24
C ASP A 313 -28.35 -8.21 -4.62
N ALA A 314 -28.62 -7.32 -5.58
CA ALA A 314 -28.99 -7.70 -6.95
C ALA A 314 -27.80 -8.26 -7.75
N ALA A 315 -26.56 -8.01 -7.31
CA ALA A 315 -25.37 -8.60 -7.93
C ALA A 315 -25.16 -10.08 -7.56
N ASP A 316 -25.78 -10.55 -6.48
CA ASP A 316 -25.65 -11.93 -6.02
C ASP A 316 -26.64 -12.85 -6.76
N LEU A 317 -26.10 -13.82 -7.51
CA LEU A 317 -26.91 -14.75 -8.30
C LEU A 317 -27.75 -15.68 -7.37
N PRO A 318 -29.08 -15.76 -7.57
CA PRO A 318 -29.93 -16.68 -6.80
C PRO A 318 -29.47 -18.14 -6.90
N PRO A 319 -29.46 -18.91 -5.79
CA PRO A 319 -28.96 -20.29 -5.77
C PRO A 319 -29.59 -21.22 -6.80
N LEU A 320 -30.84 -20.99 -7.20
CA LEU A 320 -31.53 -21.77 -8.23
C LEU A 320 -30.84 -21.74 -9.60
N LEU A 321 -30.07 -20.68 -9.89
CA LEU A 321 -29.36 -20.51 -11.16
C LEU A 321 -27.87 -20.87 -11.06
N ARG A 322 -27.41 -21.22 -9.85
CA ARG A 322 -26.02 -21.53 -9.59
C ARG A 322 -25.71 -22.99 -9.93
N GLY A 323 -24.57 -23.21 -10.59
CA GLY A 323 -24.08 -24.56 -10.90
C GLY A 323 -23.59 -25.34 -9.67
N ASP A 324 -23.31 -24.66 -8.55
CA ASP A 324 -22.84 -25.23 -7.29
C ASP A 324 -23.95 -25.30 -6.22
N CYS A 325 -25.23 -25.38 -6.59
CA CYS A 325 -26.33 -25.39 -5.63
C CYS A 325 -26.53 -26.76 -4.95
N ALA A 326 -27.19 -26.75 -3.79
CA ALA A 326 -27.35 -27.91 -2.91
C ALA A 326 -28.19 -29.04 -3.53
N THR A 327 -28.95 -28.76 -4.59
CA THR A 327 -29.66 -29.81 -5.35
C THR A 327 -28.74 -30.59 -6.28
N VAL A 328 -27.53 -30.07 -6.56
CA VAL A 328 -26.52 -30.68 -7.43
C VAL A 328 -25.36 -31.29 -6.63
N SER A 329 -25.01 -30.69 -5.48
CA SER A 329 -23.93 -31.15 -4.60
C SER A 329 -24.36 -31.13 -3.14
N GLU A 330 -23.95 -32.14 -2.36
CA GLU A 330 -24.19 -32.22 -0.91
C GLU A 330 -23.62 -31.00 -0.16
N HIS A 331 -22.51 -30.43 -0.64
CA HIS A 331 -21.89 -29.22 -0.07
C HIS A 331 -22.29 -27.93 -0.80
N GLY A 332 -23.29 -28.01 -1.68
CA GLY A 332 -23.72 -26.92 -2.52
C GLY A 332 -24.42 -25.79 -1.77
N VAL A 333 -24.66 -24.68 -2.47
CA VAL A 333 -25.34 -23.50 -1.92
C VAL A 333 -26.80 -23.86 -1.64
N PRO A 334 -27.29 -23.70 -0.40
CA PRO A 334 -28.68 -23.98 -0.06
C PRO A 334 -29.64 -23.26 -1.01
N VAL A 335 -30.75 -23.91 -1.33
CA VAL A 335 -31.82 -23.36 -2.18
C VAL A 335 -33.03 -23.08 -1.30
N LEU A 336 -33.62 -21.89 -1.47
CA LEU A 336 -34.87 -21.54 -0.81
C LEU A 336 -36.03 -22.22 -1.55
N ASP A 337 -36.55 -23.32 -0.99
CA ASP A 337 -37.76 -23.98 -1.48
C ASP A 337 -38.99 -23.40 -0.78
N CYS A 338 -39.92 -22.82 -1.55
CA CYS A 338 -41.19 -22.27 -1.06
C CYS A 338 -42.42 -23.07 -1.50
N SER A 339 -42.25 -24.27 -2.07
CA SER A 339 -43.34 -25.05 -2.68
C SER A 339 -44.44 -25.51 -1.70
N ASP A 340 -44.10 -25.67 -0.42
CA ASP A 340 -44.97 -26.07 0.70
C ASP A 340 -45.51 -24.88 1.52
N VAL A 341 -45.16 -23.65 1.14
CA VAL A 341 -45.55 -22.43 1.88
C VAL A 341 -46.91 -21.96 1.42
N SER A 342 -47.88 -21.96 2.34
CA SER A 342 -49.27 -21.53 2.06
C SER A 342 -49.67 -20.22 2.74
N ASP A 343 -48.84 -19.67 3.63
CA ASP A 343 -49.13 -18.43 4.34
C ASP A 343 -47.89 -17.51 4.48
N ARG A 344 -48.14 -16.25 4.85
CA ARG A 344 -47.10 -15.22 5.01
C ARG A 344 -46.10 -15.55 6.11
N LYS A 345 -46.55 -16.20 7.20
CA LYS A 345 -45.68 -16.52 8.33
C LYS A 345 -44.69 -17.62 7.93
N GLY A 346 -45.16 -18.69 7.30
CA GLY A 346 -44.33 -19.75 6.75
C GLY A 346 -43.30 -19.23 5.76
N LEU A 347 -43.65 -18.24 4.91
CA LEU A 347 -42.68 -17.60 4.02
C LEU A 347 -41.58 -16.88 4.79
N SER A 348 -41.97 -16.08 5.80
CA SER A 348 -41.04 -15.33 6.64
C SER A 348 -40.09 -16.26 7.43
N ASP A 349 -40.63 -17.35 7.96
CA ASP A 349 -39.86 -18.36 8.72
C ASP A 349 -38.85 -19.05 7.80
N LYS A 350 -39.28 -19.50 6.60
CA LYS A 350 -38.38 -20.08 5.59
C LYS A 350 -37.27 -19.13 5.13
N ILE A 351 -37.58 -17.86 4.89
CA ILE A 351 -36.57 -16.86 4.53
C ILE A 351 -35.55 -16.68 5.66
N SER A 352 -36.01 -16.68 6.92
CA SER A 352 -35.14 -16.52 8.09
C SER A 352 -34.22 -17.73 8.28
N ASP A 353 -34.76 -18.94 8.12
CA ASP A 353 -33.99 -20.19 8.18
C ASP A 353 -32.96 -20.29 7.06
N HIS A 354 -33.33 -19.86 5.85
CA HIS A 354 -32.42 -19.79 4.72
C HIS A 354 -31.25 -18.86 4.98
N LYS A 355 -31.52 -17.65 5.48
CA LYS A 355 -30.48 -16.69 5.89
C LYS A 355 -29.53 -17.28 6.92
N ARG A 356 -30.07 -17.94 7.96
CA ARG A 356 -29.27 -18.62 8.99
C ARG A 356 -28.38 -19.73 8.39
N THR A 357 -28.87 -20.47 7.42
CA THR A 357 -28.10 -21.53 6.74
C THR A 357 -26.95 -20.93 5.92
N LEU A 358 -27.20 -19.82 5.21
CA LEU A 358 -26.16 -19.09 4.49
C LEU A 358 -25.10 -18.51 5.44
N ASP A 359 -25.51 -17.98 6.59
CA ASP A 359 -24.60 -17.47 7.62
C ASP A 359 -23.72 -18.56 8.23
N GLN A 360 -24.28 -19.75 8.48
CA GLN A 360 -23.51 -20.90 8.94
C GLN A 360 -22.44 -21.29 7.91
N ARG A 361 -22.81 -21.38 6.64
CA ARG A 361 -21.88 -21.77 5.56
C ARG A 361 -20.72 -20.77 5.42
N ARG A 362 -20.98 -19.48 5.63
CA ARG A 362 -19.92 -18.45 5.70
C ARG A 362 -18.99 -18.65 6.90
N THR A 363 -19.55 -19.00 8.06
CA THR A 363 -18.75 -19.32 9.24
C THR A 363 -17.86 -20.53 9.00
N ASP A 364 -18.35 -21.54 8.29
CA ASP A 364 -17.57 -22.71 7.88
C ASP A 364 -16.45 -22.32 6.89
N GLU A 365 -16.68 -21.35 6.01
CA GLU A 365 -15.64 -20.81 5.12
C GLU A 365 -14.56 -20.06 5.89
N GLU A 366 -14.92 -19.23 6.88
CA GLU A 366 -13.95 -18.59 7.77
C GLU A 366 -13.15 -19.63 8.58
N ARG A 367 -13.76 -20.77 8.92
CA ARG A 367 -13.04 -21.89 9.56
C ARG A 367 -12.02 -22.53 8.62
N ARG A 368 -12.33 -22.67 7.32
CA ARG A 368 -11.34 -23.10 6.32
C ARG A 368 -10.20 -22.10 6.19
N LEU A 369 -10.51 -20.81 6.26
CA LEU A 369 -9.49 -19.76 6.24
C LEU A 369 -8.56 -19.87 7.46
N LEU A 370 -9.09 -20.13 8.65
CA LEU A 370 -8.27 -20.37 9.85
C LEU A 370 -7.40 -21.62 9.70
N TYR A 371 -7.94 -22.70 9.13
CA TYR A 371 -7.16 -23.89 8.82
C TYR A 371 -5.98 -23.56 7.88
N VAL A 372 -6.21 -22.74 6.85
CA VAL A 372 -5.13 -22.26 5.97
C VAL A 372 -4.07 -21.53 6.80
N ALA A 373 -4.46 -20.56 7.64
CA ALA A 373 -3.53 -19.80 8.49
C ALA A 373 -2.68 -20.69 9.40
N ILE A 374 -3.33 -21.61 10.13
CA ILE A 374 -2.66 -22.53 11.08
C ILE A 374 -1.64 -23.41 10.35
N THR A 375 -2.01 -23.92 9.17
CA THR A 375 -1.15 -24.82 8.37
C THR A 375 -0.05 -24.10 7.60
N ARG A 376 0.10 -22.78 7.74
CA ARG A 376 1.25 -22.05 7.15
C ARG A 376 2.53 -22.18 7.99
N ALA A 377 2.41 -22.62 9.24
CA ALA A 377 3.53 -22.71 10.18
C ALA A 377 4.30 -24.03 10.03
N GLU A 378 5.63 -23.96 9.85
CA GLU A 378 6.50 -25.15 9.88
C GLU A 378 6.93 -25.53 11.30
N HIS A 379 7.22 -24.54 12.16
CA HIS A 379 7.76 -24.79 13.50
C HIS A 379 6.96 -24.10 14.61
N THR A 380 6.66 -22.82 14.47
CA THR A 380 6.00 -22.03 15.52
C THR A 380 4.69 -21.44 15.03
N LEU A 381 3.63 -21.63 15.81
CA LEU A 381 2.34 -20.99 15.63
C LEU A 381 1.99 -20.13 16.87
N LEU A 382 1.82 -18.83 16.65
CA LEU A 382 1.34 -17.89 17.65
C LEU A 382 -0.10 -17.51 17.31
N VAL A 383 -1.05 -17.71 18.21
CA VAL A 383 -2.45 -17.32 18.02
C VAL A 383 -2.87 -16.40 19.15
N SER A 384 -3.51 -15.28 18.83
CA SER A 384 -3.94 -14.32 19.84
C SER A 384 -5.28 -13.66 19.55
N GLY A 385 -5.88 -13.12 20.59
CA GLY A 385 -7.03 -12.22 20.49
C GLY A 385 -7.03 -11.16 21.59
N HIS A 386 -8.01 -10.25 21.53
CA HIS A 386 -8.19 -9.16 22.49
C HIS A 386 -9.66 -9.00 22.90
N HIS A 387 -9.91 -8.45 24.09
CA HIS A 387 -11.25 -8.03 24.50
C HIS A 387 -11.65 -6.69 23.90
N TRP A 388 -10.82 -5.65 24.02
CA TRP A 388 -11.10 -4.30 23.55
C TRP A 388 -10.47 -3.99 22.19
N GLY A 389 -11.30 -3.59 21.23
CA GLY A 389 -10.81 -3.00 19.98
C GLY A 389 -10.45 -1.52 20.16
N ALA A 390 -9.92 -0.88 19.12
CA ALA A 390 -9.42 0.50 19.22
C ALA A 390 -10.50 1.55 19.49
N THR A 391 -11.72 1.36 18.96
CA THR A 391 -12.73 2.43 18.91
C THR A 391 -14.09 2.07 19.50
N GLU A 392 -14.35 0.78 19.73
CA GLU A 392 -15.67 0.30 20.13
C GLU A 392 -16.00 0.64 21.58
N SER A 393 -17.27 0.94 21.84
CA SER A 393 -17.78 1.22 23.19
C SER A 393 -18.09 -0.03 24.02
N LYS A 394 -18.08 -1.21 23.40
CA LYS A 394 -18.31 -2.51 24.06
C LYS A 394 -17.19 -3.48 23.67
N PRO A 395 -16.77 -4.37 24.59
CA PRO A 395 -15.74 -5.34 24.26
C PRO A 395 -16.23 -6.30 23.17
N ARG A 396 -15.29 -6.78 22.36
CA ARG A 396 -15.47 -7.80 21.33
C ARG A 396 -15.43 -9.20 21.95
N GLY A 397 -14.53 -9.40 22.92
CA GLY A 397 -14.22 -10.70 23.48
C GLY A 397 -13.45 -11.60 22.50
N PRO A 398 -12.97 -12.76 22.96
CA PRO A 398 -12.32 -13.75 22.09
C PRO A 398 -13.31 -14.28 21.04
N SER A 399 -12.81 -14.68 19.87
CA SER A 399 -13.64 -15.38 18.90
C SER A 399 -13.92 -16.81 19.35
N ALA A 400 -14.99 -17.41 18.80
CA ALA A 400 -15.26 -18.83 19.03
C ALA A 400 -14.05 -19.71 18.63
N PHE A 401 -13.33 -19.34 17.57
CA PHE A 401 -12.14 -20.05 17.13
C PHE A 401 -11.00 -20.00 18.16
N LEU A 402 -10.75 -18.85 18.79
CA LEU A 402 -9.71 -18.76 19.81
C LEU A 402 -10.06 -19.59 21.05
N CYS A 403 -11.33 -19.58 21.47
CA CYS A 403 -11.81 -20.42 22.57
C CYS A 403 -11.66 -21.91 22.25
N GLU A 404 -12.06 -22.34 21.06
CA GLU A 404 -11.90 -23.73 20.61
C GLU A 404 -10.42 -24.17 20.58
N LEU A 405 -9.51 -23.30 20.13
CA LEU A 405 -8.07 -23.57 20.15
C LEU A 405 -7.53 -23.72 21.58
N LYS A 406 -7.97 -22.86 22.51
CA LYS A 406 -7.64 -22.98 23.93
C LYS A 406 -8.13 -24.31 24.51
N ASP A 407 -9.38 -24.68 24.23
CA ASP A 407 -9.96 -25.93 24.74
C ASP A 407 -9.19 -27.16 24.24
N VAL A 408 -8.73 -27.15 22.98
CA VAL A 408 -7.86 -28.19 22.42
C VAL A 408 -6.51 -28.26 23.15
N ILE A 409 -5.89 -27.10 23.41
CA ILE A 409 -4.62 -27.02 24.15
C ILE A 409 -4.81 -27.57 25.57
N ASP A 410 -5.81 -27.10 26.31
CA ASP A 410 -6.09 -27.54 27.67
C ASP A 410 -6.40 -29.04 27.75
N ALA A 411 -7.19 -29.57 26.81
CA ALA A 411 -7.49 -31.00 26.73
C ALA A 411 -6.24 -31.84 26.46
N SER A 412 -5.29 -31.35 25.64
CA SER A 412 -4.03 -32.05 25.33
C SER A 412 -3.11 -32.18 26.55
N VAL A 413 -3.14 -31.20 27.46
CA VAL A 413 -2.44 -31.28 28.75
C VAL A 413 -3.03 -32.40 29.61
N GLY A 414 -4.36 -32.52 29.62
CA GLY A 414 -5.08 -33.57 30.36
C GLY A 414 -4.80 -34.99 29.86
N THR A 415 -4.46 -35.17 28.58
CA THR A 415 -4.12 -36.46 27.99
C THR A 415 -2.63 -36.83 28.09
N GLY A 416 -1.80 -35.94 28.65
CA GLY A 416 -0.37 -36.17 28.86
C GLY A 416 0.51 -35.96 27.61
N SER A 417 -0.04 -35.38 26.55
CA SER A 417 0.68 -35.06 25.31
C SER A 417 0.33 -33.63 24.87
N PRO A 418 0.89 -32.61 25.54
CA PRO A 418 0.55 -31.22 25.27
C PRO A 418 0.87 -30.84 23.82
N CYS A 419 -0.09 -30.22 23.14
CA CYS A 419 0.06 -29.73 21.76
C CYS A 419 0.37 -28.22 21.68
N GLY A 420 0.41 -27.52 22.81
CA GLY A 420 0.68 -26.09 22.89
C GLY A 420 0.63 -25.55 24.33
N THR A 421 0.75 -24.24 24.47
CA THR A 421 0.69 -23.52 25.74
C THR A 421 -0.23 -22.31 25.67
N VAL A 422 -0.92 -22.01 26.78
CA VAL A 422 -1.66 -20.76 26.95
C VAL A 422 -0.79 -19.83 27.79
N ASP A 423 -0.20 -18.80 27.18
CA ASP A 423 0.72 -17.89 27.86
C ASP A 423 -0.03 -16.93 28.78
N THR A 424 -1.10 -16.32 28.27
CA THR A 424 -1.94 -15.43 29.05
C THR A 424 -3.39 -15.52 28.62
N TRP A 425 -4.30 -15.35 29.59
CA TRP A 425 -5.73 -15.34 29.33
C TRP A 425 -6.41 -14.26 30.16
N ALA A 426 -6.51 -13.07 29.58
CA ALA A 426 -7.14 -11.91 30.18
C ALA A 426 -8.60 -12.19 30.57
N GLU A 427 -8.97 -11.79 31.79
CA GLU A 427 -10.36 -11.84 32.25
C GLU A 427 -11.25 -10.93 31.39
N ALA A 428 -12.53 -11.32 31.25
CA ALA A 428 -13.48 -10.49 30.54
C ALA A 428 -13.70 -9.16 31.30
N PRO A 429 -13.68 -8.01 30.59
CA PRO A 429 -13.99 -6.72 31.21
C PRO A 429 -15.36 -6.74 31.89
N ALA A 430 -15.50 -6.01 33.00
CA ALA A 430 -16.78 -5.95 33.70
C ALA A 430 -17.81 -5.17 32.90
N ASP A 431 -19.10 -5.47 33.14
CA ASP A 431 -20.19 -4.74 32.50
C ASP A 431 -20.13 -3.25 32.85
N GLY A 432 -19.92 -2.41 31.83
CA GLY A 432 -19.86 -0.96 31.96
C GLY A 432 -18.45 -0.37 32.04
N ASP A 433 -17.39 -1.19 32.02
CA ASP A 433 -16.02 -0.70 31.93
C ASP A 433 -15.82 0.13 30.64
N PRO A 434 -15.15 1.30 30.72
CA PRO A 434 -14.85 2.09 29.54
C PRO A 434 -13.71 1.46 28.74
N ASN A 435 -13.74 1.64 27.42
CA ASN A 435 -12.64 1.21 26.56
C ASN A 435 -11.39 2.06 26.87
N PRO A 436 -10.25 1.45 27.27
CA PRO A 436 -9.04 2.18 27.66
C PRO A 436 -8.40 3.00 26.52
N LEU A 437 -8.71 2.68 25.25
CA LEU A 437 -8.11 3.33 24.07
C LEU A 437 -8.97 4.47 23.50
N ARG A 438 -10.25 4.58 23.90
CA ARG A 438 -11.20 5.48 23.25
C ARG A 438 -10.94 6.97 23.50
N ASP A 439 -10.34 7.31 24.64
CA ASP A 439 -10.09 8.69 25.05
C ASP A 439 -8.63 9.13 24.84
N GLN A 440 -7.82 8.34 24.13
CA GLN A 440 -6.48 8.76 23.75
C GLN A 440 -6.53 9.80 22.62
N VAL A 441 -6.01 10.99 22.89
CA VAL A 441 -5.78 12.02 21.87
C VAL A 441 -4.45 11.72 21.19
N ILE A 442 -4.49 11.40 19.90
CA ILE A 442 -3.30 11.22 19.07
C ILE A 442 -2.88 12.58 18.51
N GLU A 443 -1.78 13.12 19.02
CA GLU A 443 -1.15 14.32 18.47
C GLU A 443 0.02 13.93 17.56
N ALA A 444 0.12 14.59 16.40
CA ALA A 444 1.22 14.41 15.47
C ALA A 444 1.72 15.76 14.97
N MET A 445 3.04 15.85 14.74
CA MET A 445 3.62 17.04 14.15
C MET A 445 3.54 17.01 12.62
N TRP A 446 3.03 18.09 12.04
CA TRP A 446 2.88 18.24 10.60
C TRP A 446 3.67 19.45 10.09
N PRO A 447 4.43 19.33 8.98
CA PRO A 447 4.64 18.11 8.18
C PRO A 447 5.50 17.06 8.88
N VAL A 448 5.14 15.78 8.69
CA VAL A 448 5.87 14.64 9.25
C VAL A 448 7.33 14.69 8.80
N ASP A 449 8.25 14.37 9.72
CA ASP A 449 9.65 14.19 9.39
C ASP A 449 9.96 12.69 9.21
N PRO A 450 10.05 12.18 7.96
CA PRO A 450 10.31 10.76 7.71
C PRO A 450 11.70 10.32 8.20
N MET A 451 12.58 11.27 8.52
CA MET A 451 13.91 11.01 9.02
C MET A 451 14.04 11.23 10.53
N ALA A 452 13.00 11.62 11.25
CA ALA A 452 13.13 12.01 12.67
C ALA A 452 13.94 11.02 13.50
N GLY A 453 13.66 9.71 13.37
CA GLY A 453 14.36 8.65 14.10
C GLY A 453 15.77 8.29 13.60
N ARG A 454 16.14 8.72 12.38
CA ARG A 454 17.40 8.34 11.71
C ARG A 454 18.21 9.52 11.16
N ARG A 455 17.81 10.76 11.45
CA ARG A 455 18.41 11.98 10.91
C ARG A 455 19.90 12.06 11.23
N ALA A 456 20.27 11.89 12.50
CA ALA A 456 21.66 11.96 12.92
C ALA A 456 22.58 10.95 12.19
N PRO A 457 22.28 9.64 12.14
CA PRO A 457 23.11 8.71 11.38
C PRO A 457 23.09 8.97 9.87
N THR A 458 21.97 9.39 9.29
CA THR A 458 21.94 9.71 7.85
C THR A 458 22.73 10.97 7.51
N ASP A 459 22.62 12.03 8.30
CA ASP A 459 23.39 13.27 8.11
C ASP A 459 24.89 13.01 8.25
N HIS A 460 25.28 12.12 9.19
CA HIS A 460 26.66 11.68 9.33
C HIS A 460 27.15 10.93 8.09
N GLY A 461 26.37 9.97 7.58
CA GLY A 461 26.69 9.24 6.35
C GLY A 461 26.82 10.18 5.15
N ALA A 462 25.88 11.10 4.98
CA ALA A 462 25.90 12.12 3.93
C ALA A 462 27.16 13.01 4.01
N HIS A 463 27.56 13.41 5.22
CA HIS A 463 28.78 14.17 5.44
C HIS A 463 30.04 13.38 5.06
N LEU A 464 30.10 12.08 5.38
CA LEU A 464 31.21 11.20 4.99
C LEU A 464 31.32 11.08 3.46
N VAL A 465 30.19 10.89 2.78
CA VAL A 465 30.13 10.83 1.31
C VAL A 465 30.56 12.17 0.69
N ALA A 466 30.02 13.29 1.16
CA ALA A 466 30.39 14.62 0.68
C ALA A 466 31.89 14.89 0.85
N ARG A 467 32.47 14.49 1.99
CA ARG A 467 33.91 14.59 2.24
C ARG A 467 34.72 13.73 1.27
N ALA A 468 34.28 12.49 1.01
CA ALA A 468 34.92 11.60 0.05
C ALA A 468 34.85 12.14 -1.38
N MET A 469 33.70 12.68 -1.81
CA MET A 469 33.53 13.31 -3.12
C MET A 469 34.38 14.57 -3.31
N SER A 470 34.67 15.28 -2.22
CA SER A 470 35.55 16.47 -2.24
C SER A 470 37.04 16.15 -2.16
N ALA A 471 37.39 14.90 -1.84
CA ALA A 471 38.78 14.45 -1.82
C ALA A 471 39.25 14.13 -3.25
N ASP A 472 40.53 14.36 -3.53
CA ASP A 472 41.13 13.91 -4.79
C ASP A 472 40.99 12.39 -4.90
N ILE A 473 40.47 11.93 -6.04
CA ILE A 473 40.32 10.51 -6.35
C ILE A 473 41.72 9.89 -6.37
N ASP A 474 42.00 8.97 -5.44
CA ASP A 474 43.22 8.16 -5.49
C ASP A 474 43.07 7.14 -6.63
N PRO A 475 43.83 7.26 -7.74
CA PRO A 475 43.72 6.33 -8.86
C PRO A 475 44.22 4.91 -8.53
N GLY A 476 44.81 4.71 -7.34
CA GLY A 476 45.23 3.40 -6.84
C GLY A 476 44.18 2.65 -6.03
N LEU A 477 42.96 3.19 -5.87
CA LEU A 477 41.90 2.51 -5.14
C LEU A 477 41.48 1.20 -5.85
N PRO A 478 41.32 0.09 -5.12
CA PRO A 478 40.79 -1.14 -5.70
C PRO A 478 39.38 -0.88 -6.27
N ASP A 479 39.12 -1.40 -7.47
CA ASP A 479 37.79 -1.42 -8.10
C ASP A 479 37.19 -2.83 -8.02
N PRO A 480 36.71 -3.26 -6.83
CA PRO A 480 36.20 -4.62 -6.64
C PRO A 480 34.90 -4.90 -7.42
N HIS A 481 34.24 -3.86 -7.94
CA HIS A 481 32.96 -3.96 -8.64
C HIS A 481 33.05 -3.63 -10.14
N GLY A 482 34.23 -3.23 -10.64
CA GLY A 482 34.46 -2.93 -12.05
C GLY A 482 33.82 -1.64 -12.55
N TRP A 483 33.41 -0.74 -11.66
CA TRP A 483 32.68 0.49 -12.01
C TRP A 483 33.48 1.42 -12.92
N THR A 484 34.80 1.41 -12.79
CA THR A 484 35.69 2.22 -13.65
C THR A 484 35.58 1.75 -15.10
N ALA A 485 35.59 0.44 -15.32
CA ALA A 485 35.47 -0.14 -16.65
C ALA A 485 34.07 0.11 -17.26
N ASP A 486 33.01 0.00 -16.45
CA ASP A 486 31.64 0.28 -16.91
C ASP A 486 31.45 1.76 -17.29
N VAL A 487 31.97 2.68 -16.47
CA VAL A 487 31.92 4.12 -16.75
C VAL A 487 32.73 4.46 -18.00
N ASP A 488 33.94 3.90 -18.15
CA ASP A 488 34.76 4.10 -19.35
C ASP A 488 34.05 3.59 -20.61
N ALA A 489 33.37 2.43 -20.51
CA ALA A 489 32.59 1.88 -21.62
C ALA A 489 31.40 2.78 -21.99
N LEU A 490 30.65 3.28 -21.01
CA LEU A 490 29.51 4.20 -21.24
C LEU A 490 29.97 5.56 -21.80
N LEU A 491 31.11 6.07 -21.35
CA LEU A 491 31.70 7.30 -21.89
C LEU A 491 32.16 7.10 -23.34
N ALA A 492 32.81 5.97 -23.63
CA ALA A 492 33.17 5.60 -25.00
C ALA A 492 31.93 5.44 -25.90
N GLU A 493 30.87 4.82 -25.40
CA GLU A 493 29.60 4.71 -26.12
C GLU A 493 28.97 6.08 -26.39
N ARG A 494 28.95 6.98 -25.39
CA ARG A 494 28.47 8.36 -25.56
C ARG A 494 29.29 9.13 -26.59
N GLU A 495 30.62 9.00 -26.57
CA GLU A 495 31.51 9.62 -27.55
C GLU A 495 31.25 9.08 -28.96
N HIS A 496 31.07 7.76 -29.11
CA HIS A 496 30.68 7.16 -30.39
C HIS A 496 29.30 7.64 -30.86
N ALA A 497 28.33 7.77 -29.96
CA ALA A 497 27.00 8.27 -30.29
C ALA A 497 27.01 9.75 -30.72
N ALA A 498 27.86 10.58 -30.09
CA ALA A 498 28.06 11.97 -30.49
C ALA A 498 28.78 12.11 -31.86
N GLN A 499 29.57 11.10 -32.24
CA GLN A 499 30.30 11.03 -33.51
C GLN A 499 29.59 10.19 -34.57
N ARG A 500 28.26 9.98 -34.47
CA ARG A 500 27.51 9.16 -35.42
C ARG A 500 27.76 9.66 -36.86
N PRO A 501 28.48 8.91 -37.71
CA PRO A 501 28.75 9.36 -39.06
C PRO A 501 27.43 9.44 -39.81
N VAL A 502 27.23 10.52 -40.60
CA VAL A 502 26.07 10.65 -41.49
C VAL A 502 26.06 9.40 -42.38
N PRO A 503 25.00 8.57 -42.35
CA PRO A 503 24.95 7.38 -43.18
C PRO A 503 25.06 7.80 -44.64
N VAL A 504 26.01 7.23 -45.36
CA VAL A 504 26.16 7.49 -46.80
C VAL A 504 24.92 6.93 -47.48
N LEU A 505 24.03 7.82 -47.90
CA LEU A 505 22.85 7.43 -48.66
C LEU A 505 23.31 6.77 -49.97
N PRO A 506 22.78 5.60 -50.34
CA PRO A 506 23.13 4.96 -51.60
C PRO A 506 22.72 5.85 -52.77
N ALA A 507 23.55 5.92 -53.80
CA ALA A 507 23.32 6.77 -54.98
C ALA A 507 22.03 6.40 -55.76
N GLN A 508 21.44 5.24 -55.48
CA GLN A 508 20.15 4.80 -55.98
C GLN A 508 19.36 4.15 -54.84
N LEU A 509 18.16 4.69 -54.57
CA LEU A 509 17.18 4.10 -53.68
C LEU A 509 16.07 3.47 -54.52
N SER A 510 15.67 2.25 -54.17
CA SER A 510 14.47 1.65 -54.76
C SER A 510 13.23 2.41 -54.27
N VAL A 511 12.17 2.48 -55.09
CA VAL A 511 10.91 3.13 -54.70
C VAL A 511 10.33 2.50 -53.42
N SER A 512 10.52 1.20 -53.24
CA SER A 512 10.13 0.46 -52.04
C SER A 512 10.83 0.97 -50.78
N SER A 513 12.14 1.19 -50.86
CA SER A 513 12.96 1.70 -49.75
C SER A 513 12.61 3.14 -49.37
N LEU A 514 12.15 3.93 -50.35
CA LEU A 514 11.69 5.31 -50.15
C LEU A 514 10.33 5.37 -49.44
N VAL A 515 9.49 4.35 -49.64
CA VAL A 515 8.19 4.20 -48.95
C VAL A 515 8.38 3.71 -47.51
N GLU A 516 9.37 2.85 -47.26
CA GLU A 516 9.72 2.42 -45.89
C GLU A 516 10.32 3.56 -45.06
N LEU A 517 11.21 4.37 -45.65
CA LEU A 517 11.82 5.55 -44.99
C LEU A 517 10.83 6.68 -44.64
N GLY A 518 9.61 6.65 -45.19
CA GLY A 518 8.55 7.60 -44.84
C GLY A 518 7.61 7.09 -43.74
N ARG A 519 7.83 5.86 -43.24
CA ARG A 519 7.05 5.27 -42.15
C ARG A 519 7.76 5.29 -40.79
N ASP A 520 9.08 5.43 -40.79
CA ASP A 520 9.90 5.79 -39.63
C ASP A 520 10.04 7.32 -39.54
#